data_AF-B0WBD4-F1
#
_entry.id   AF-B0WBD4-F1
#
_cell.length_a   1.000
_cell.length_b   1.000
_cell.length_c   1.000
_cell.angle_alpha   90.00
_cell.angle_beta   90.00
_cell.angle_gamma   90.00
#
_symmetry.space_group_name_H-M   'P 1'
#
loop_
_entity.id
_entity.type
_entity.pdbx_description
1 polymer ?
#
loop_
_entity_poly.entity_id
_entity_poly.type
_entity_poly.pdbx_seq_one_letter_code
_entity_poly.pdbx_strand_id
1 'polypeptide(L)'
;MTQSTLQARDALVENLQQKLSQSESQFRQVQDNLAKQVSQNAQLNQNFLENLRQVHTLNGYPSCRDAPDQTGPQKLRVGSQTVQGYCEQDDYGGGWLVIQRRSSGGLGAECFNRSWADYRNGFGSLDGDHWWGLEKVHLLTKGHVHELLVEVTDGFWGIQWAKWNRFQLGSEMKRYEIVLLEGCSGNGTCYGLEKGEPFNTFDRSSSESCEEMVREGGWWLKSFCRRIYLKSELDVAKWPTGIRSDCSGSRNQWTCRVVTGKSKGNPRQIRADRNLNPCEIHAI
;
A
#
# COMPACT_ATOMS: atom_id res chain seq x y z
N MET A 1 66.81 36.25 36.47
CA MET A 1 66.84 34.87 35.94
C MET A 1 68.28 34.51 35.65
N THR A 2 68.77 33.38 36.14
CA THR A 2 70.13 32.91 35.82
C THR A 2 70.13 32.32 34.41
N GLN A 3 71.25 32.43 33.70
CA GLN A 3 71.39 31.91 32.33
C GLN A 3 71.00 30.42 32.21
N SER A 4 71.23 29.64 33.29
CA SER A 4 70.80 28.25 33.41
C SER A 4 69.27 28.06 33.41
N THR A 5 68.51 28.97 34.04
CA THR A 5 67.04 28.88 34.06
C THR A 5 66.40 29.22 32.72
N LEU A 6 67.04 30.07 31.90
CA LEU A 6 66.56 30.39 30.55
C LEU A 6 66.73 29.18 29.62
N GLN A 7 67.93 28.59 29.63
CA GLN A 7 68.25 27.38 28.83
C GLN A 7 67.31 26.20 29.15
N ALA A 8 66.96 26.00 30.42
CA ALA A 8 66.02 24.96 30.81
C ALA A 8 64.58 25.20 30.28
N ARG A 9 64.15 26.46 30.17
CA ARG A 9 62.84 26.81 29.58
C ARG A 9 62.83 26.62 28.08
N ASP A 10 63.91 27.00 27.38
CA ASP A 10 64.02 26.84 25.93
C ASP A 10 63.99 25.35 25.56
N ALA A 11 64.75 24.51 26.26
CA ALA A 11 64.73 23.06 26.08
C ALA A 11 63.34 22.43 26.35
N LEU A 12 62.59 22.96 27.33
CA LEU A 12 61.23 22.51 27.62
C LEU A 12 60.25 22.90 26.49
N VAL A 13 60.38 24.11 25.94
CA VAL A 13 59.55 24.58 24.84
C VAL A 13 59.79 23.72 23.59
N GLU A 14 61.05 23.42 23.26
CA GLU A 14 61.39 22.53 22.14
C GLU A 14 60.78 21.13 22.34
N ASN A 15 60.86 20.57 23.56
CA ASN A 15 60.26 19.27 23.85
C ASN A 15 58.72 19.27 23.66
N LEU A 16 58.05 20.33 24.10
CA LEU A 16 56.60 20.47 23.95
C LEU A 16 56.19 20.65 22.48
N GLN A 17 56.94 21.44 21.70
CA GLN A 17 56.72 21.59 20.26
C GLN A 17 56.86 20.26 19.52
N GLN A 18 57.86 19.44 19.90
CA GLN A 18 58.05 18.11 19.33
C GLN A 18 56.89 17.17 19.68
N LYS A 19 56.40 17.19 20.92
CA LYS A 19 55.23 16.39 21.34
C LYS A 19 53.96 16.83 20.64
N LEU A 20 53.76 18.13 20.44
CA LEU A 20 52.61 18.68 19.72
C LEU A 20 52.60 18.21 18.27
N SER A 21 53.72 18.34 17.55
CA SER A 21 53.81 17.90 16.15
C SER A 21 53.63 16.38 16.02
N GLN A 22 54.14 15.60 16.98
CA GLN A 22 53.90 14.16 17.05
C GLN A 22 52.40 13.86 17.25
N SER A 23 51.73 14.53 18.20
CA SER A 23 50.30 14.36 18.44
C SER A 23 49.45 14.78 17.24
N GLU A 24 49.81 15.85 16.53
CA GLU A 24 49.12 16.28 15.31
C GLU A 24 49.24 15.24 14.19
N SER A 25 50.42 14.65 14.02
CA SER A 25 50.65 13.57 13.04
C SER A 25 49.83 12.32 13.36
N GLN A 26 49.77 11.93 14.63
CA GLN A 26 48.96 10.80 15.11
C GLN A 26 47.47 11.07 14.88
N PHE A 27 47.00 12.28 15.20
CA PHE A 27 45.61 12.65 14.99
C PHE A 27 45.22 12.61 13.50
N ARG A 28 46.07 13.14 12.61
CA ARG A 28 45.86 13.04 11.15
C ARG A 28 45.80 11.59 10.67
N GLN A 29 46.71 10.74 11.15
CA GLN A 29 46.70 9.31 10.80
C GLN A 29 45.41 8.61 11.25
N VAL A 30 44.92 8.90 12.45
CA VAL A 30 43.64 8.36 12.95
C VAL A 30 42.48 8.85 12.10
N GLN A 31 42.45 10.13 11.71
CA GLN A 31 41.42 10.67 10.82
C GLN A 31 41.41 9.99 9.46
N ASP A 32 42.58 9.77 8.84
CA ASP A 32 42.69 9.09 7.55
C ASP A 32 42.24 7.63 7.62
N ASN A 33 42.60 6.93 8.71
CA ASN A 33 42.17 5.55 8.93
C ASN A 33 40.65 5.47 9.14
N LEU A 34 40.08 6.40 9.90
CA LEU A 34 38.64 6.48 10.11
C LEU A 34 37.91 6.76 8.78
N ALA A 35 38.41 7.69 7.96
CA ALA A 35 37.82 7.99 6.65
C ALA A 35 37.82 6.76 5.73
N LYS A 36 38.91 5.98 5.71
CA LYS A 36 39.00 4.70 4.99
C LYS A 36 38.02 3.66 5.52
N GLN A 37 37.86 3.55 6.84
CA GLN A 37 36.91 2.61 7.44
C GLN A 37 35.46 3.00 7.13
N VAL A 38 35.13 4.29 7.16
CA VAL A 38 33.80 4.79 6.80
C VAL A 38 33.48 4.48 5.34
N SER A 39 34.42 4.69 4.41
CA SER A 39 34.20 4.37 2.99
C SER A 39 34.04 2.86 2.76
N GLN A 40 34.83 2.03 3.43
CA GLN A 40 34.69 0.57 3.39
C GLN A 40 33.33 0.11 3.93
N ASN A 41 32.89 0.65 5.07
CA ASN A 41 31.59 0.34 5.64
C ASN A 41 30.44 0.78 4.71
N ALA A 42 30.57 1.95 4.08
CA ALA A 42 29.60 2.42 3.10
C ALA A 42 29.50 1.47 1.90
N GLN A 43 30.64 0.99 1.39
CA GLN A 43 30.67 0.04 0.29
C GLN A 43 30.08 -1.32 0.67
N LEU A 44 30.41 -1.83 1.85
CA LEU A 44 29.85 -3.10 2.35
C LEU A 44 28.32 -3.00 2.49
N ASN A 45 27.82 -1.87 3.01
CA ASN A 45 26.39 -1.62 3.12
C ASN A 45 25.72 -1.57 1.74
N GLN A 46 26.33 -0.94 0.74
CA GLN A 46 25.80 -0.93 -0.64
C GLN A 46 25.73 -2.34 -1.23
N ASN A 47 26.80 -3.13 -1.07
CA ASN A 47 26.84 -4.51 -1.55
C ASN A 47 25.77 -5.37 -0.87
N PHE A 48 25.57 -5.19 0.44
CA PHE A 48 24.54 -5.90 1.19
C PHE A 48 23.14 -5.57 0.69
N LEU A 49 22.84 -4.28 0.45
CA LEU A 49 21.55 -3.85 -0.08
C LEU A 49 21.29 -4.43 -1.48
N GLU A 50 22.31 -4.50 -2.32
CA GLU A 50 22.18 -5.08 -3.66
C GLU A 50 21.93 -6.59 -3.60
N ASN A 51 22.65 -7.32 -2.74
CA ASN A 51 22.40 -8.73 -2.52
C ASN A 51 20.97 -9.00 -2.00
N LEU A 52 20.47 -8.16 -1.09
CA LEU A 52 19.09 -8.26 -0.59
C LEU A 52 18.07 -8.05 -1.72
N ARG A 53 18.27 -7.06 -2.60
CA ARG A 53 17.39 -6.84 -3.77
C ARG A 53 17.36 -8.05 -4.69
N GLN A 54 18.51 -8.69 -4.92
CA GLN A 54 18.57 -9.91 -5.73
C GLN A 54 17.78 -11.06 -5.08
N VAL A 55 17.96 -11.27 -3.77
CA VAL A 55 17.21 -12.29 -3.01
C VAL A 55 15.70 -12.05 -3.08
N HIS A 56 15.26 -10.80 -2.95
CA HIS A 56 13.83 -10.45 -3.06
C HIS A 56 13.30 -10.61 -4.47
N THR A 57 14.07 -10.25 -5.50
CA THR A 57 13.66 -10.40 -6.90
C THR A 57 13.41 -11.88 -7.25
N LEU A 58 14.26 -12.78 -6.75
CA LEU A 58 14.11 -14.22 -6.97
C LEU A 58 12.92 -14.79 -6.20
N ASN A 59 12.82 -14.46 -4.91
CA ASN A 59 11.91 -15.15 -4.01
C ASN A 59 10.58 -14.42 -3.74
N GLY A 60 10.44 -13.20 -4.25
CA GLY A 60 9.36 -12.27 -3.95
C GLY A 60 9.63 -11.40 -2.73
N TYR A 61 9.05 -10.21 -2.74
CA TYR A 61 9.08 -9.26 -1.63
C TYR A 61 8.09 -9.67 -0.53
N PRO A 62 8.41 -9.48 0.76
CA PRO A 62 7.47 -9.77 1.85
C PRO A 62 6.17 -8.96 1.76
N SER A 63 6.24 -7.71 1.27
CA SER A 63 5.09 -6.85 1.04
C SER A 63 5.41 -5.76 0.02
N CYS A 64 4.40 -4.99 -0.42
CA CYS A 64 4.64 -3.81 -1.24
C CYS A 64 5.48 -2.74 -0.52
N ARG A 65 5.54 -2.74 0.81
CA ARG A 65 6.44 -1.87 1.58
C ARG A 65 7.92 -2.18 1.31
N ASP A 66 8.23 -3.43 1.00
CA ASP A 66 9.59 -3.91 0.76
C ASP A 66 9.94 -3.93 -0.74
N ALA A 67 8.94 -3.75 -1.60
CA ALA A 67 9.12 -3.64 -3.04
C ALA A 67 9.78 -2.30 -3.44
N PRO A 68 10.41 -2.23 -4.62
CA PRO A 68 11.02 -1.01 -5.14
C PRO A 68 10.02 0.15 -5.17
N ASP A 69 10.52 1.38 -5.11
CA ASP A 69 9.72 2.61 -5.16
C ASP A 69 9.25 2.90 -6.61
N GLN A 70 8.63 1.91 -7.23
CA GLN A 70 7.99 1.97 -8.54
C GLN A 70 6.61 1.32 -8.47
N THR A 71 5.58 2.08 -8.82
CA THR A 71 4.21 1.57 -8.93
C THR A 71 4.10 0.55 -10.07
N GLY A 72 3.47 -0.59 -9.80
CA GLY A 72 3.23 -1.63 -10.80
C GLY A 72 3.17 -3.04 -10.23
N PRO A 73 3.06 -4.07 -11.10
CA PRO A 73 3.09 -5.47 -10.70
C PRO A 73 4.43 -5.86 -10.07
N GLN A 74 4.36 -6.54 -8.92
CA GLN A 74 5.50 -7.04 -8.16
C GLN A 74 5.23 -8.47 -7.68
N LYS A 75 6.31 -9.24 -7.56
CA LYS A 75 6.28 -10.60 -7.03
C LYS A 75 6.30 -10.55 -5.49
N LEU A 76 5.22 -10.98 -4.84
CA LEU A 76 5.01 -10.89 -3.38
C LEU A 76 4.94 -12.26 -2.71
N ARG A 77 5.39 -12.36 -1.46
CA ARG A 77 5.30 -13.57 -0.63
C ARG A 77 4.04 -13.54 0.23
N VAL A 78 3.19 -14.55 0.07
CA VAL A 78 1.93 -14.70 0.81
C VAL A 78 1.89 -16.10 1.39
N GLY A 79 2.05 -16.22 2.71
CA GLY A 79 2.25 -17.51 3.37
C GLY A 79 3.50 -18.22 2.81
N SER A 80 3.34 -19.46 2.34
CA SER A 80 4.42 -20.25 1.72
C SER A 80 4.51 -20.08 0.20
N GLN A 81 3.70 -19.22 -0.40
CA GLN A 81 3.61 -19.05 -1.85
C GLN A 81 4.14 -17.69 -2.29
N THR A 82 4.54 -17.61 -3.55
CA THR A 82 4.88 -16.35 -4.19
C THR A 82 3.87 -16.05 -5.31
N VAL A 83 3.25 -14.88 -5.25
CA VAL A 83 2.16 -14.46 -6.14
C VAL A 83 2.42 -13.07 -6.72
N GLN A 84 1.84 -12.75 -7.87
CA GLN A 84 1.88 -11.39 -8.39
C GLN A 84 0.85 -10.52 -7.66
N GLY A 85 1.22 -9.27 -7.39
CA GLY A 85 0.32 -8.24 -6.85
C GLY A 85 0.70 -6.87 -7.37
N TYR A 86 -0.23 -5.93 -7.39
CA TYR A 86 0.04 -4.57 -7.87
C TYR A 86 0.38 -3.67 -6.69
N CYS A 87 1.61 -3.15 -6.66
CA CYS A 87 2.07 -2.25 -5.61
C CYS A 87 1.91 -0.79 -6.04
N GLU A 88 1.29 0.01 -5.19
CA GLU A 88 1.27 1.47 -5.26
C GLU A 88 2.38 2.04 -4.39
N GLN A 89 3.24 2.83 -5.01
CA GLN A 89 4.40 3.45 -4.37
C GLN A 89 4.35 4.97 -4.41
N ASP A 90 3.56 5.56 -5.29
CA ASP A 90 3.52 7.00 -5.49
C ASP A 90 2.52 7.67 -4.54
N ASP A 91 1.36 7.04 -4.37
CA ASP A 91 0.24 7.62 -3.62
C ASP A 91 0.29 7.19 -2.13
N TYR A 92 -0.22 8.05 -1.24
CA TYR A 92 -0.39 7.75 0.19
C TYR A 92 0.90 7.26 0.90
N GLY A 93 2.06 7.78 0.46
CA GLY A 93 3.36 7.42 1.01
C GLY A 93 3.85 6.01 0.61
N GLY A 94 3.20 5.37 -0.37
CA GLY A 94 3.63 4.10 -0.94
C GLY A 94 3.54 2.89 0.00
N GLY A 95 3.84 1.72 -0.56
CA GLY A 95 3.81 0.44 0.14
C GLY A 95 2.43 -0.23 0.18
N TRP A 96 1.51 0.19 -0.68
CA TRP A 96 0.14 -0.34 -0.69
C TRP A 96 -0.03 -1.44 -1.73
N LEU A 97 -0.63 -2.55 -1.34
CA LEU A 97 -1.09 -3.59 -2.27
C LEU A 97 -2.51 -3.25 -2.73
N VAL A 98 -2.74 -3.22 -4.04
CA VAL A 98 -4.08 -3.09 -4.61
C VAL A 98 -4.79 -4.44 -4.58
N ILE A 99 -5.86 -4.54 -3.79
CA ILE A 99 -6.73 -5.72 -3.72
C ILE A 99 -7.77 -5.66 -4.82
N GLN A 100 -8.31 -4.48 -5.09
CA GLN A 100 -9.33 -4.29 -6.11
C GLN A 100 -9.08 -2.98 -6.85
N ARG A 101 -9.25 -3.03 -8.17
CA ARG A 101 -9.20 -1.87 -9.05
C ARG A 101 -10.38 -1.93 -10.01
N ARG A 102 -11.06 -0.79 -10.17
CA ARG A 102 -12.04 -0.51 -11.22
C ARG A 102 -11.65 0.80 -11.88
N SER A 103 -11.50 0.77 -13.19
CA SER A 103 -11.19 1.91 -14.04
C SER A 103 -12.39 2.28 -14.91
N SER A 104 -12.36 3.47 -15.48
CA SER A 104 -13.40 4.03 -16.34
C SER A 104 -13.43 3.37 -17.73
N GLY A 105 -13.58 2.03 -17.79
CA GLY A 105 -13.63 1.23 -19.03
C GLY A 105 -12.34 1.27 -19.89
N GLY A 106 -12.27 0.40 -20.91
CA GLY A 106 -11.16 0.34 -21.86
C GLY A 106 -10.41 -1.00 -21.90
N LEU A 107 -9.16 -0.99 -22.37
CA LEU A 107 -8.28 -2.16 -22.35
C LEU A 107 -8.04 -2.59 -20.89
N GLY A 108 -8.53 -3.77 -20.51
CA GLY A 108 -8.41 -4.28 -19.15
C GLY A 108 -9.65 -4.14 -18.27
N ALA A 109 -10.82 -3.82 -18.83
CA ALA A 109 -12.09 -3.94 -18.11
C ALA A 109 -12.41 -5.40 -17.74
N GLU A 110 -13.01 -5.62 -16.58
CA GLU A 110 -13.30 -6.95 -16.04
C GLU A 110 -14.72 -7.02 -15.45
N CYS A 111 -15.38 -8.16 -15.62
CA CYS A 111 -16.71 -8.47 -15.10
C CYS A 111 -16.58 -8.96 -13.65
N PHE A 112 -17.26 -8.27 -12.72
CA PHE A 112 -17.22 -8.58 -11.28
C PHE A 112 -18.40 -9.43 -10.80
N ASN A 113 -19.38 -9.71 -11.66
CA ASN A 113 -20.38 -10.74 -11.36
C ASN A 113 -19.73 -12.13 -11.53
N ARG A 114 -19.04 -12.57 -10.48
CA ARG A 114 -18.17 -13.74 -10.46
C ARG A 114 -18.53 -14.68 -9.32
N SER A 115 -18.19 -15.95 -9.50
CA SER A 115 -18.52 -17.01 -8.54
C SER A 115 -17.73 -16.86 -7.23
N TRP A 116 -18.13 -17.59 -6.19
CA TRP A 116 -17.36 -17.69 -4.95
C TRP A 116 -15.91 -18.13 -5.22
N ALA A 117 -15.73 -19.13 -6.09
CA ALA A 117 -14.42 -19.66 -6.43
C ALA A 117 -13.53 -18.62 -7.10
N ASP A 118 -14.10 -17.78 -7.97
CA ASP A 118 -13.38 -16.68 -8.60
C ASP A 118 -12.98 -15.61 -7.58
N TYR A 119 -13.88 -15.18 -6.70
CA TYR A 119 -13.58 -14.21 -5.64
C TYR A 119 -12.55 -14.73 -4.64
N ARG A 120 -12.56 -16.04 -4.37
CA ARG A 120 -11.56 -16.73 -3.55
C ARG A 120 -10.16 -16.64 -4.18
N ASN A 121 -10.05 -16.98 -5.45
CA ASN A 121 -8.77 -17.14 -6.15
C ASN A 121 -8.24 -15.83 -6.77
N GLY A 122 -9.12 -14.90 -7.08
CA GLY A 122 -8.83 -13.67 -7.83
C GLY A 122 -9.10 -13.81 -9.33
N PHE A 123 -9.37 -12.68 -9.98
CA PHE A 123 -9.68 -12.56 -11.41
C PHE A 123 -9.27 -11.17 -11.94
N GLY A 124 -9.29 -11.00 -13.27
CA GLY A 124 -8.84 -9.78 -13.93
C GLY A 124 -7.33 -9.70 -14.15
N SER A 125 -6.90 -8.52 -14.60
CA SER A 125 -5.50 -8.22 -14.89
C SER A 125 -4.95 -7.18 -13.93
N LEU A 126 -3.74 -7.40 -13.40
CA LEU A 126 -3.10 -6.44 -12.50
C LEU A 126 -2.85 -5.08 -13.17
N ASP A 127 -2.69 -5.05 -14.49
CA ASP A 127 -2.55 -3.82 -15.28
C ASP A 127 -3.89 -3.12 -15.57
N GLY A 128 -5.01 -3.75 -15.19
CA GLY A 128 -6.36 -3.25 -15.40
C GLY A 128 -7.28 -3.51 -14.19
N ASP A 129 -8.55 -3.75 -14.49
CA ASP A 129 -9.54 -4.10 -13.49
C ASP A 129 -9.29 -5.52 -12.97
N HIS A 130 -9.25 -5.65 -11.66
CA HIS A 130 -9.00 -6.95 -11.03
C HIS A 130 -9.54 -7.04 -9.61
N TRP A 131 -9.67 -8.28 -9.19
CA TRP A 131 -9.82 -8.69 -7.81
C TRP A 131 -8.65 -9.61 -7.45
N TRP A 132 -7.86 -9.23 -6.46
CA TRP A 132 -6.63 -9.94 -6.14
C TRP A 132 -6.90 -11.30 -5.48
N GLY A 133 -8.06 -11.53 -4.87
CA GLY A 133 -8.48 -12.84 -4.32
C GLY A 133 -8.51 -12.89 -2.79
N LEU A 134 -9.63 -13.36 -2.24
CA LEU A 134 -9.89 -13.35 -0.79
C LEU A 134 -8.93 -14.23 0.01
N GLU A 135 -8.54 -15.41 -0.51
CA GLU A 135 -7.63 -16.29 0.22
C GLU A 135 -6.26 -15.64 0.41
N LYS A 136 -5.77 -14.94 -0.62
CA LYS A 136 -4.51 -14.21 -0.56
C LYS A 136 -4.58 -13.06 0.45
N VAL A 137 -5.68 -12.31 0.49
CA VAL A 137 -5.90 -11.24 1.49
C VAL A 137 -6.02 -11.80 2.91
N HIS A 138 -6.71 -12.92 3.09
CA HIS A 138 -6.80 -13.60 4.38
C HIS A 138 -5.40 -13.98 4.89
N LEU A 139 -4.59 -14.65 4.06
CA LEU A 139 -3.25 -15.09 4.43
C LEU A 139 -2.33 -13.92 4.81
N LEU A 140 -2.41 -12.79 4.08
CA LEU A 140 -1.68 -11.58 4.43
C LEU A 140 -2.13 -11.00 5.79
N THR A 141 -3.43 -10.77 5.93
CA THR A 141 -3.97 -10.08 7.11
C THR A 141 -3.99 -10.92 8.37
N LYS A 142 -3.89 -12.25 8.26
CA LYS A 142 -3.75 -13.17 9.39
C LYS A 142 -2.41 -13.03 10.11
N GLY A 143 -1.33 -12.75 9.38
CA GLY A 143 0.02 -12.68 9.96
C GLY A 143 0.30 -11.36 10.68
N HIS A 144 -0.24 -10.25 10.17
CA HIS A 144 0.04 -8.91 10.66
C HIS A 144 -1.17 -7.98 10.51
N VAL A 145 -1.28 -7.00 11.41
CA VAL A 145 -2.28 -5.93 11.30
C VAL A 145 -1.97 -5.09 10.05
N HIS A 146 -2.96 -5.01 9.16
CA HIS A 146 -2.91 -4.19 7.95
C HIS A 146 -3.90 -3.03 8.05
N GLU A 147 -3.61 -1.97 7.32
CA GLU A 147 -4.54 -0.87 7.05
C GLU A 147 -5.39 -1.23 5.82
N LEU A 148 -6.60 -0.67 5.73
CA LEU A 148 -7.46 -0.73 4.54
C LEU A 148 -7.75 0.69 4.09
N LEU A 149 -7.58 0.97 2.80
CA LEU A 149 -8.00 2.24 2.20
C LEU A 149 -8.90 1.94 1.01
N VAL A 150 -10.06 2.58 1.01
CA VAL A 150 -11.03 2.55 -0.08
C VAL A 150 -11.09 3.94 -0.67
N GLU A 151 -10.81 4.06 -1.95
CA GLU A 151 -10.88 5.28 -2.74
C GLU A 151 -11.94 5.13 -3.82
N VAL A 152 -12.72 6.17 -4.01
CA VAL A 152 -13.74 6.29 -5.06
C VAL A 152 -13.57 7.64 -5.71
N THR A 153 -13.29 7.66 -7.01
CA THR A 153 -13.22 8.90 -7.78
C THR A 153 -14.42 8.98 -8.69
N ASP A 154 -15.08 10.12 -8.71
CA ASP A 154 -16.15 10.43 -9.66
C ASP A 154 -15.83 11.72 -10.43
N GLY A 155 -16.24 11.78 -11.70
CA GLY A 155 -15.99 12.93 -12.57
C GLY A 155 -16.66 14.23 -12.10
N PHE A 156 -17.71 14.16 -11.27
CA PHE A 156 -18.42 15.33 -10.75
C PHE A 156 -17.98 15.72 -9.33
N TRP A 157 -17.68 14.75 -8.48
CA TRP A 157 -17.46 14.97 -7.04
C TRP A 157 -16.01 14.83 -6.58
N GLY A 158 -15.09 14.50 -7.48
CA GLY A 158 -13.68 14.31 -7.15
C GLY A 158 -13.43 13.03 -6.35
N ILE A 159 -12.36 13.02 -5.55
CA ILE A 159 -11.88 11.83 -4.82
C ILE A 159 -12.47 11.76 -3.41
N GLN A 160 -13.18 10.68 -3.13
CA GLN A 160 -13.69 10.32 -1.80
C GLN A 160 -12.97 9.07 -1.28
N TRP A 161 -12.55 9.09 -0.02
CA TRP A 161 -11.80 7.98 0.58
C TRP A 161 -12.20 7.70 2.02
N ALA A 162 -12.03 6.45 2.42
CA ALA A 162 -12.14 5.99 3.79
C ALA A 162 -10.99 5.03 4.10
N LYS A 163 -10.31 5.25 5.23
CA LYS A 163 -9.19 4.45 5.71
C LYS A 163 -9.51 3.84 7.06
N TRP A 164 -9.17 2.57 7.26
CA TRP A 164 -9.14 1.90 8.54
C TRP A 164 -7.71 1.56 8.93
N ASN A 165 -7.38 1.81 10.19
CA ASN A 165 -6.05 1.53 10.74
C ASN A 165 -5.80 0.04 10.98
N ARG A 166 -6.87 -0.74 11.16
CA ARG A 166 -6.79 -2.18 11.39
C ARG A 166 -7.84 -2.90 10.57
N PHE A 167 -7.40 -3.84 9.76
CA PHE A 167 -8.21 -4.65 8.87
C PHE A 167 -7.72 -6.10 8.87
N GLN A 168 -8.65 -7.05 9.00
CA GLN A 168 -8.36 -8.47 8.88
C GLN A 168 -9.56 -9.26 8.39
N LEU A 169 -9.30 -10.24 7.52
CA LEU A 169 -10.29 -11.21 7.08
C LEU A 169 -10.18 -12.54 7.82
N GLY A 170 -11.33 -13.16 8.06
CA GLY A 170 -11.45 -14.54 8.51
C GLY A 170 -11.08 -15.54 7.41
N SER A 171 -10.98 -16.82 7.79
CA SER A 171 -10.72 -17.91 6.83
C SER A 171 -11.93 -18.19 5.94
N GLU A 172 -11.74 -18.99 4.89
CA GLU A 172 -12.84 -19.46 4.03
C GLU A 172 -13.99 -20.13 4.81
N MET A 173 -13.69 -20.91 5.87
CA MET A 173 -14.70 -21.54 6.73
C MET A 173 -15.62 -20.50 7.41
N LYS A 174 -15.11 -19.30 7.65
CA LYS A 174 -15.85 -18.15 8.18
C LYS A 174 -16.32 -17.21 7.07
N ARG A 175 -16.38 -17.69 5.83
CA ARG A 175 -16.80 -16.95 4.64
C ARG A 175 -16.04 -15.63 4.45
N TYR A 176 -14.75 -15.60 4.78
CA TYR A 176 -13.91 -14.41 4.69
C TYR A 176 -14.53 -13.18 5.38
N GLU A 177 -15.25 -13.38 6.50
CA GLU A 177 -15.84 -12.28 7.26
C GLU A 177 -14.79 -11.24 7.66
N ILE A 178 -15.19 -9.98 7.81
CA ILE A 178 -14.33 -8.94 8.38
C ILE A 178 -14.21 -9.20 9.89
N VAL A 179 -13.11 -9.80 10.33
CA VAL A 179 -12.90 -10.14 11.77
C VAL A 179 -12.36 -8.97 12.59
N LEU A 180 -11.73 -8.00 11.93
CA LEU A 180 -11.18 -6.80 12.55
C LEU A 180 -11.34 -5.62 11.58
N LEU A 181 -11.93 -4.53 12.08
CA LEU A 181 -12.11 -3.29 11.33
C LEU A 181 -12.19 -2.13 12.32
N GLU A 182 -11.13 -1.32 12.45
CA GLU A 182 -11.03 -0.28 13.47
C GLU A 182 -10.36 1.00 12.96
N GLY A 183 -10.72 2.13 13.58
CA GLY A 183 -10.08 3.43 13.32
C GLY A 183 -10.40 4.00 11.94
N CYS A 184 -11.68 4.00 11.56
CA CYS A 184 -12.09 4.61 10.31
C CYS A 184 -11.88 6.14 10.33
N SER A 185 -11.30 6.68 9.27
CA SER A 185 -11.19 8.11 9.01
C SER A 185 -11.27 8.39 7.50
N GLY A 186 -11.72 9.57 7.09
CA GLY A 186 -11.75 9.98 5.69
C GLY A 186 -12.87 10.97 5.41
N ASN A 187 -12.99 11.39 4.16
CA ASN A 187 -14.09 12.24 3.68
C ASN A 187 -15.26 11.41 3.11
N GLY A 188 -15.09 10.10 2.92
CA GLY A 188 -16.17 9.14 2.70
C GLY A 188 -16.73 8.62 4.03
N THR A 189 -18.04 8.41 4.11
CA THR A 189 -18.76 7.94 5.32
C THR A 189 -18.50 6.47 5.67
N CYS A 190 -17.23 6.05 5.80
CA CYS A 190 -16.78 4.68 6.14
C CYS A 190 -17.47 3.55 5.35
N TYR A 191 -18.16 3.90 4.26
CA TYR A 191 -18.81 3.01 3.32
C TYR A 191 -19.61 1.87 3.96
N GLY A 192 -20.21 2.10 5.13
CA GLY A 192 -21.04 1.13 5.84
C GLY A 192 -20.39 -0.22 6.14
N LEU A 193 -19.06 -0.37 6.01
CA LEU A 193 -18.34 -1.62 6.29
C LEU A 193 -18.27 -1.86 7.79
N GLU A 194 -18.62 -3.07 8.22
CA GLU A 194 -18.62 -3.42 9.64
C GLU A 194 -17.96 -4.78 9.91
N LYS A 195 -17.49 -4.94 11.15
CA LYS A 195 -16.97 -6.21 11.64
C LYS A 195 -18.11 -7.24 11.71
N GLY A 196 -17.80 -8.48 11.33
CA GLY A 196 -18.71 -9.63 11.38
C GLY A 196 -19.54 -9.84 10.12
N GLU A 197 -19.41 -8.97 9.11
CA GLU A 197 -20.08 -9.14 7.83
C GLU A 197 -19.40 -10.24 7.01
N PRO A 198 -20.11 -11.32 6.60
CA PRO A 198 -19.56 -12.36 5.75
C PRO A 198 -19.46 -11.87 4.30
N PHE A 199 -18.56 -12.47 3.52
CA PHE A 199 -18.53 -12.27 2.08
C PHE A 199 -19.67 -13.05 1.41
N ASN A 200 -20.25 -12.45 0.37
CA ASN A 200 -21.36 -13.01 -0.40
C ASN A 200 -21.08 -12.88 -1.90
N THR A 201 -21.49 -13.89 -2.66
CA THR A 201 -21.50 -13.93 -4.13
C THR A 201 -22.86 -14.49 -4.59
N PHE A 202 -23.16 -14.44 -5.90
CA PHE A 202 -24.44 -14.90 -6.41
C PHE A 202 -24.72 -16.39 -6.13
N ASP A 203 -23.67 -17.21 -6.09
CA ASP A 203 -23.70 -18.64 -5.84
C ASP A 203 -23.47 -19.01 -4.37
N ARG A 204 -23.17 -18.02 -3.52
CA ARG A 204 -22.95 -18.21 -2.08
C ARG A 204 -23.38 -16.97 -1.30
N SER A 205 -24.67 -16.75 -1.18
CA SER A 205 -25.25 -15.68 -0.34
C SER A 205 -25.61 -16.21 1.07
N SER A 206 -25.86 -15.30 2.01
CA SER A 206 -26.32 -15.62 3.37
C SER A 206 -27.81 -15.32 3.57
N SER A 207 -28.46 -14.66 2.60
CA SER A 207 -29.88 -14.31 2.63
C SER A 207 -30.45 -14.19 1.21
N GLU A 208 -31.69 -14.66 1.03
CA GLU A 208 -32.45 -14.50 -0.22
C GLU A 208 -32.74 -13.02 -0.52
N SER A 209 -32.87 -12.19 0.52
CA SER A 209 -33.09 -10.73 0.39
C SER A 209 -31.92 -9.97 -0.23
N CYS A 210 -30.74 -10.58 -0.35
CA CYS A 210 -29.54 -9.98 -0.95
C CYS A 210 -29.33 -10.38 -2.42
N GLU A 211 -30.20 -11.22 -2.99
CA GLU A 211 -29.98 -11.85 -4.30
C GLU A 211 -29.73 -10.83 -5.42
N GLU A 212 -30.46 -9.71 -5.43
CA GLU A 212 -30.29 -8.64 -6.42
C GLU A 212 -28.89 -8.00 -6.33
N MET A 213 -28.34 -7.83 -5.13
CA MET A 213 -27.05 -7.18 -4.94
C MET A 213 -25.88 -8.08 -5.30
N VAL A 214 -25.97 -9.37 -4.96
CA VAL A 214 -24.92 -10.33 -5.30
C VAL A 214 -24.85 -10.64 -6.80
N ARG A 215 -25.91 -10.34 -7.56
CA ARG A 215 -25.91 -10.36 -9.03
C ARG A 215 -25.11 -9.19 -9.64
N GLU A 216 -24.87 -8.11 -8.88
CA GLU A 216 -24.02 -6.99 -9.30
C GLU A 216 -22.54 -7.21 -8.93
N GLY A 217 -22.24 -8.18 -8.06
CA GLY A 217 -20.89 -8.55 -7.68
C GLY A 217 -20.81 -9.06 -6.25
N GLY A 218 -19.69 -9.70 -5.92
CA GLY A 218 -19.41 -10.18 -4.58
C GLY A 218 -18.95 -9.08 -3.63
N TRP A 219 -19.46 -9.09 -2.40
CA TRP A 219 -19.11 -8.10 -1.37
C TRP A 219 -19.41 -8.58 0.07
N TRP A 220 -18.89 -7.87 1.07
CA TRP A 220 -19.26 -8.04 2.48
C TRP A 220 -20.62 -7.40 2.74
N LEU A 221 -21.66 -8.19 2.98
CA LEU A 221 -23.04 -7.71 3.10
C LEU A 221 -23.63 -8.10 4.45
N LYS A 222 -24.43 -7.20 5.02
CA LYS A 222 -25.26 -7.49 6.21
C LYS A 222 -26.39 -8.46 5.87
N SER A 223 -26.84 -9.18 6.90
CA SER A 223 -28.03 -10.05 6.87
C SER A 223 -29.31 -9.34 6.40
N PHE A 224 -29.43 -8.03 6.59
CA PHE A 224 -30.58 -7.23 6.12
C PHE A 224 -30.35 -6.50 4.79
N CYS A 225 -29.23 -6.74 4.10
CA CYS A 225 -29.00 -6.26 2.74
C CYS A 225 -29.31 -4.77 2.56
N ARG A 226 -28.94 -3.93 3.53
CA ARG A 226 -28.91 -2.49 3.24
C ARG A 226 -27.91 -2.34 2.12
N ARG A 227 -28.29 -1.66 1.02
CA ARG A 227 -27.29 -1.28 0.02
C ARG A 227 -26.16 -0.65 0.83
N ILE A 228 -24.94 -1.11 0.60
CA ILE A 228 -23.78 -0.38 1.08
C ILE A 228 -23.75 0.91 0.27
N TYR A 229 -24.54 1.84 0.77
CA TYR A 229 -24.64 3.18 0.29
C TYR A 229 -23.33 3.83 0.73
N LEU A 230 -22.44 4.09 -0.23
CA LEU A 230 -21.37 5.08 -0.07
C LEU A 230 -22.02 6.49 0.07
N LYS A 231 -22.90 6.71 1.06
CA LYS A 231 -23.84 7.84 1.07
C LYS A 231 -23.95 8.46 2.45
N SER A 232 -23.84 9.79 2.52
CA SER A 232 -24.96 10.75 2.59
C SER A 232 -24.38 12.15 2.88
N GLU A 233 -24.85 13.25 2.30
CA GLU A 233 -26.20 13.82 2.38
C GLU A 233 -26.28 14.97 1.36
N LEU A 234 -27.03 14.80 0.27
CA LEU A 234 -27.55 15.77 -0.71
C LEU A 234 -27.88 14.95 -1.98
N ASP A 235 -29.14 15.01 -2.39
CA ASP A 235 -29.74 14.35 -3.56
C ASP A 235 -29.85 12.81 -3.60
N VAL A 236 -31.11 12.41 -3.73
CA VAL A 236 -31.64 11.04 -3.72
C VAL A 236 -31.99 10.58 -5.15
N ALA A 237 -31.51 11.27 -6.20
CA ALA A 237 -32.03 11.05 -7.56
C ALA A 237 -30.99 10.69 -8.67
N LYS A 238 -29.68 10.63 -8.39
CA LYS A 238 -28.66 10.43 -9.44
C LYS A 238 -27.46 9.56 -9.02
N TRP A 239 -27.70 8.45 -8.34
CA TRP A 239 -26.64 7.48 -8.06
C TRP A 239 -26.94 6.18 -8.82
N PRO A 240 -26.03 5.67 -9.67
CA PRO A 240 -26.13 4.32 -10.17
C PRO A 240 -26.13 3.36 -8.98
N THR A 241 -27.00 2.36 -9.03
CA THR A 241 -27.05 1.26 -8.07
C THR A 241 -25.69 0.56 -8.02
N GLY A 242 -25.05 0.55 -6.85
CA GLY A 242 -23.86 -0.28 -6.60
C GLY A 242 -22.68 -0.04 -7.55
N ILE A 243 -21.62 -0.82 -7.33
CA ILE A 243 -20.59 -1.02 -8.35
C ILE A 243 -21.27 -1.85 -9.45
N ARG A 244 -21.90 -1.21 -10.44
CA ARG A 244 -22.56 -1.93 -11.54
C ARG A 244 -21.56 -2.87 -12.21
N SER A 245 -22.02 -4.09 -12.42
CA SER A 245 -21.24 -5.21 -12.94
C SER A 245 -20.98 -5.12 -14.44
N ASP A 246 -21.17 -3.98 -15.09
CA ASP A 246 -21.53 -3.92 -16.50
C ASP A 246 -20.54 -4.64 -17.43
N CYS A 247 -20.77 -5.94 -17.62
CA CYS A 247 -19.98 -6.82 -18.49
C CYS A 247 -20.17 -6.41 -19.97
N SER A 248 -20.94 -5.33 -20.22
CA SER A 248 -21.15 -4.64 -21.48
C SER A 248 -20.01 -3.71 -21.89
N GLY A 249 -19.01 -3.48 -21.04
CA GLY A 249 -17.83 -2.66 -21.39
C GLY A 249 -18.14 -1.18 -21.57
N SER A 250 -19.22 -0.68 -20.97
CA SER A 250 -19.56 0.74 -20.99
C SER A 250 -18.54 1.52 -20.15
N ARG A 251 -18.22 2.76 -20.55
CA ARG A 251 -17.32 3.63 -19.77
C ARG A 251 -17.97 3.94 -18.42
N ASN A 252 -17.43 3.35 -17.35
CA ASN A 252 -17.79 3.74 -16.00
C ASN A 252 -17.33 5.19 -15.76
N GLN A 253 -18.19 6.04 -15.22
CA GLN A 253 -17.86 7.44 -14.90
C GLN A 253 -17.07 7.59 -13.59
N TRP A 254 -16.69 6.48 -12.97
CA TRP A 254 -16.07 6.41 -11.67
C TRP A 254 -14.94 5.36 -11.63
N THR A 255 -13.97 5.56 -10.75
CA THR A 255 -12.93 4.58 -10.41
C THR A 255 -13.05 4.17 -8.95
N CYS A 256 -12.76 2.91 -8.64
CA CYS A 256 -12.72 2.42 -7.25
C CYS A 256 -11.44 1.63 -7.02
N ARG A 257 -10.79 1.90 -5.90
CA ARG A 257 -9.55 1.27 -5.52
C ARG A 257 -9.62 0.85 -4.06
N VAL A 258 -9.39 -0.43 -3.81
CA VAL A 258 -9.24 -0.96 -2.45
C VAL A 258 -7.81 -1.42 -2.28
N VAL A 259 -7.11 -0.86 -1.31
CA VAL A 259 -5.71 -1.18 -1.02
C VAL A 259 -5.52 -1.60 0.43
N THR A 260 -4.52 -2.45 0.67
CA THR A 260 -4.11 -2.85 2.01
C THR A 260 -2.59 -2.80 2.17
N GLY A 261 -2.11 -2.51 3.37
CA GLY A 261 -0.67 -2.37 3.60
C GLY A 261 -0.34 -1.71 4.94
N LYS A 262 0.94 -1.35 5.08
CA LYS A 262 1.40 -0.36 6.06
C LYS A 262 2.19 0.69 5.29
N SER A 263 1.66 1.91 5.19
CA SER A 263 2.33 2.99 4.45
C SER A 263 3.81 3.15 4.82
N LYS A 264 4.68 3.44 3.84
CA LYS A 264 6.11 3.73 4.10
C LYS A 264 6.32 5.07 4.80
N GLY A 265 5.34 5.97 4.83
CA GLY A 265 5.48 7.32 5.34
C GLY A 265 4.25 7.89 6.07
N ASN A 266 4.33 9.15 6.49
CA ASN A 266 3.20 9.87 7.09
C ASN A 266 2.19 10.23 5.99
N PRO A 267 0.90 9.87 6.08
CA PRO A 267 -0.10 10.03 5.01
C PRO A 267 -0.47 11.50 4.65
N ARG A 268 0.39 12.48 4.93
CA ARG A 268 0.14 13.93 4.76
C ARG A 268 0.13 14.43 3.32
N GLN A 269 0.37 13.59 2.31
CA GLN A 269 0.26 14.00 0.92
C GLN A 269 -0.74 13.10 0.18
N ILE A 270 -2.01 13.45 0.34
CA ILE A 270 -2.99 13.20 -0.70
C ILE A 270 -2.57 14.11 -1.86
N ARG A 271 -1.93 13.57 -2.89
CA ARG A 271 -1.78 14.33 -4.14
C ARG A 271 -3.16 14.35 -4.78
N ALA A 272 -3.90 15.44 -4.59
CA ALA A 272 -5.13 15.74 -5.32
C ALA A 272 -4.90 16.00 -6.83
N ASP A 273 -3.73 15.62 -7.35
CA ASP A 273 -3.20 16.09 -8.61
C ASP A 273 -2.62 14.91 -9.40
N ARG A 274 -3.52 14.03 -9.84
CA ARG A 274 -3.32 13.39 -11.12
C ARG A 274 -4.46 13.83 -12.01
N ASN A 275 -4.06 14.38 -13.16
CA ASN A 275 -4.84 14.48 -14.38
C ASN A 275 -5.44 13.11 -14.77
N LEU A 276 -6.41 12.62 -14.01
CA LEU A 276 -7.43 11.72 -14.53
C LEU A 276 -8.27 12.63 -15.41
N ASN A 277 -8.04 12.57 -16.73
CA ASN A 277 -8.89 13.25 -17.69
C ASN A 277 -10.35 12.97 -17.31
N PRO A 278 -11.13 13.99 -16.88
CA PRO A 278 -12.57 13.83 -16.92
C PRO A 278 -12.90 13.47 -18.36
N CYS A 279 -13.72 12.45 -18.57
CA CYS A 279 -14.25 12.20 -19.91
C CYS A 279 -14.97 13.47 -20.37
N GLU A 280 -14.30 14.31 -21.15
CA GLU A 280 -14.94 15.36 -21.95
C GLU A 280 -15.86 14.64 -22.94
N ILE A 281 -17.17 14.79 -22.75
CA ILE A 281 -18.14 14.45 -23.77
C ILE A 281 -18.59 15.78 -24.37
N HIS A 282 -18.20 16.01 -25.62
CA HIS A 282 -18.80 17.02 -26.48
C HIS A 282 -20.31 16.77 -26.56
N ALA A 283 -21.09 17.78 -26.20
CA ALA A 283 -22.53 17.79 -26.40
C ALA A 283 -22.88 17.89 -27.90
N ILE A 284 -23.92 17.19 -28.33
CA ILE A 284 -24.85 17.69 -29.35
C ILE A 284 -26.12 18.06 -28.60
#